data_AF-A0AAV6BF98-F1
#
_entry.id   AF-A0AAV6BF98-F1
#
_cell.length_a   1.000
_cell.length_b   1.000
_cell.length_c   1.000
_cell.angle_alpha   90.00
_cell.angle_beta   90.00
_cell.angle_gamma   90.00
#
_symmetry.space_group_name_H-M   'P 1'
#
loop_
_entity.id
_entity.type
_entity.pdbx_description
1 polymer ?
#
loop_
_entity_poly.entity_id
_entity_poly.type
_entity_poly.pdbx_seq_one_letter_code
_entity_poly.pdbx_strand_id
1 'polypeptide(L)'
;VPAVHRTALGYESPEAIDTELFLDHLAALRGGRSVAPPRFCFSTHRRHSVEATVEPRPILLVEGVLLLYDPRVRALLDLSIFLDVPDPVRVSRASRRDASQDEHSRRSGLEVYDAIARGIHARYVEPTKAFADLVLLNAGRLDRAAEVAATVILDRVERRARGTAA
;
A
#
# COMPACT_ATOMS: atom_id res chain seq x y z
N VAL A 1 -19.24 15.78 6.70
CA VAL A 1 -18.16 16.63 6.15
C VAL A 1 -18.39 16.80 4.65
N PRO A 2 -18.53 18.03 4.15
CA PRO A 2 -18.63 18.32 2.70
C PRO A 2 -17.40 17.79 1.93
N ALA A 3 -17.55 17.46 0.65
CA ALA A 3 -16.48 16.85 -0.17
C ALA A 3 -15.18 17.68 -0.18
N VAL A 4 -15.29 19.01 -0.24
CA VAL A 4 -14.15 19.95 -0.19
C VAL A 4 -13.38 19.92 1.14
N HIS A 5 -14.04 19.61 2.26
CA HIS A 5 -13.39 19.51 3.57
C HIS A 5 -12.91 18.10 3.89
N ARG A 6 -13.24 17.11 3.05
CA ARG A 6 -12.78 15.73 3.19
C ARG A 6 -11.37 15.53 2.64
N THR A 7 -10.99 16.27 1.61
CA THR A 7 -9.65 16.27 1.00
C THR A 7 -8.54 16.69 1.98
N ALA A 8 -8.89 17.43 3.04
CA ALA A 8 -7.98 17.87 4.10
C ALA A 8 -7.78 16.84 5.24
N LEU A 9 -8.47 15.69 5.21
CA LEU A 9 -8.48 14.75 6.34
C LEU A 9 -7.25 13.82 6.43
N GLY A 10 -6.29 13.94 5.51
CA GLY A 10 -5.09 13.11 5.56
C GLY A 10 -5.44 11.62 5.50
N TYR A 11 -6.03 11.16 4.38
CA TYR A 11 -6.34 9.73 4.15
C TYR A 11 -5.15 8.78 4.26
N GLU A 12 -3.95 9.33 4.31
CA GLU A 12 -2.69 8.62 4.51
C GLU A 12 -2.22 8.68 5.97
N SER A 13 -3.07 9.10 6.92
CA SER A 13 -2.82 8.96 8.35
C SER A 13 -3.23 7.56 8.83
N PRO A 14 -2.53 6.99 9.83
CA PRO A 14 -2.88 5.69 10.38
C PRO A 14 -4.33 5.58 10.86
N GLU A 15 -4.87 6.66 11.41
CA GLU A 15 -6.24 6.71 11.96
C GLU A 15 -7.32 6.69 10.87
N ALA A 16 -6.96 6.98 9.61
CA ALA A 16 -7.86 6.90 8.48
C ALA A 16 -7.99 5.47 7.91
N ILE A 17 -7.13 4.54 8.34
CA ILE A 17 -7.08 3.16 7.85
C ILE A 17 -7.87 2.24 8.80
N ASP A 18 -8.73 1.40 8.23
CA ASP A 18 -9.44 0.34 8.97
C ASP A 18 -8.52 -0.87 9.17
N THR A 19 -7.52 -0.71 10.04
CA THR A 19 -6.49 -1.73 10.30
C THR A 19 -7.07 -3.00 10.91
N GLU A 20 -8.12 -2.89 11.72
CA GLU A 20 -8.78 -4.07 12.31
C GLU A 20 -9.40 -4.95 11.22
N LEU A 21 -10.15 -4.37 10.29
CA LEU A 21 -10.70 -5.13 9.16
C LEU A 21 -9.59 -5.76 8.30
N PHE A 22 -8.49 -5.04 8.09
CA PHE A 22 -7.35 -5.55 7.34
C PHE A 22 -6.70 -6.76 8.05
N LEU A 23 -6.50 -6.68 9.37
CA LEU A 23 -5.97 -7.77 10.18
C LEU A 23 -6.89 -8.99 10.15
N ASP A 24 -8.20 -8.79 10.29
CA ASP A 24 -9.19 -9.86 10.22
C ASP A 24 -9.17 -10.57 8.86
N HIS A 25 -9.12 -9.80 7.77
CA HIS A 25 -9.03 -10.35 6.43
C HIS A 25 -7.73 -11.11 6.19
N LEU A 26 -6.59 -10.56 6.63
CA LEU A 26 -5.29 -11.20 6.48
C LEU A 26 -5.22 -12.51 7.28
N ALA A 27 -5.74 -12.52 8.50
CA ALA A 27 -5.83 -13.72 9.33
C ALA A 27 -6.78 -14.77 8.72
N ALA A 28 -7.92 -14.35 8.16
CA ALA A 28 -8.85 -15.25 7.48
C ALA A 28 -8.23 -15.91 6.25
N LEU A 29 -7.58 -15.14 5.38
CA LEU A 29 -6.89 -15.66 4.19
C LEU A 29 -5.76 -16.62 4.56
N ARG A 30 -4.96 -16.28 5.57
CA ARG A 30 -3.90 -17.15 6.10
C ARG A 30 -4.46 -18.44 6.71
N GLY A 31 -5.67 -18.39 7.26
CA GLY A 31 -6.43 -19.54 7.77
C GLY A 31 -7.20 -20.33 6.69
N GLY A 32 -7.02 -20.02 5.41
CA GLY A 32 -7.69 -20.73 4.32
C GLY A 32 -9.17 -20.36 4.12
N ARG A 33 -9.58 -19.18 4.59
CA ARG A 33 -10.95 -18.66 4.40
C ARG A 33 -10.96 -17.47 3.46
N SER A 34 -11.91 -17.47 2.54
CA SER A 34 -12.10 -16.39 1.57
C SER A 34 -12.67 -15.14 2.25
N VAL A 35 -12.37 -13.96 1.69
CA VAL A 35 -12.81 -12.67 2.23
C VAL A 35 -13.39 -11.80 1.13
N ALA A 36 -14.23 -10.82 1.50
CA ALA A 36 -14.79 -9.84 0.58
C ALA A 36 -14.28 -8.44 0.99
N PRO A 37 -13.12 -8.00 0.46
CA PRO A 37 -12.60 -6.68 0.77
C PRO A 37 -13.55 -5.59 0.25
N PRO A 38 -13.63 -4.46 0.96
CA PRO A 38 -14.46 -3.37 0.51
C PRO A 38 -13.74 -2.51 -0.53
N ARG A 39 -14.49 -2.00 -1.52
CA ARG A 39 -13.94 -1.06 -2.50
C ARG A 39 -14.08 0.38 -2.01
N PHE A 40 -12.98 1.12 -1.91
CA PHE A 40 -13.04 2.56 -1.63
C PHE A 40 -13.29 3.35 -2.92
N CYS A 41 -14.28 4.25 -2.92
CA CYS A 41 -14.53 5.16 -4.04
C CYS A 41 -13.93 6.53 -3.71
N PHE A 42 -12.87 6.90 -4.45
CA PHE A 42 -12.19 8.18 -4.31
C PHE A 42 -13.07 9.38 -4.70
N SER A 43 -14.01 9.23 -5.64
CA SER A 43 -14.93 10.31 -6.01
C SER A 43 -15.92 10.64 -4.89
N THR A 44 -16.49 9.62 -4.23
CA THR A 44 -17.48 9.82 -3.16
C THR A 44 -16.86 9.85 -1.77
N HIS A 45 -15.59 9.48 -1.63
CA HIS A 45 -14.85 9.30 -0.38
C HIS A 45 -15.58 8.35 0.59
N ARG A 46 -16.10 7.24 0.06
CA ARG A 46 -16.88 6.25 0.82
C ARG A 46 -16.50 4.83 0.43
N ARG A 47 -16.67 3.94 1.41
CA ARG A 47 -16.66 2.49 1.23
C ARG A 47 -17.91 2.06 0.43
N HIS A 48 -17.71 1.24 -0.59
CA HIS A 48 -18.76 0.51 -1.30
C HIS A 48 -18.63 -0.99 -1.00
N SER A 49 -19.76 -1.68 -0.94
CA SER A 49 -19.87 -3.09 -0.52
C SER A 49 -19.53 -4.11 -1.61
N VAL A 50 -19.16 -3.66 -2.82
CA VAL A 50 -19.08 -4.53 -3.99
C VAL A 50 -17.63 -4.75 -4.38
N GLU A 51 -17.14 -5.97 -4.14
CA GLU A 51 -15.93 -6.49 -4.77
C GLU A 51 -16.04 -8.01 -4.97
N ALA A 52 -15.10 -8.55 -5.76
CA ALA A 52 -14.93 -9.98 -5.97
C ALA A 52 -14.32 -10.63 -4.72
N THR A 53 -14.76 -11.83 -4.39
CA THR A 53 -14.18 -12.63 -3.31
C THR A 53 -12.69 -12.86 -3.56
N VAL A 54 -11.88 -12.60 -2.55
CA VAL A 54 -10.47 -12.98 -2.54
C VAL A 54 -10.37 -14.36 -1.90
N GLU A 55 -9.96 -15.33 -2.72
CA GLU A 55 -9.72 -16.70 -2.29
C GLU A 55 -8.33 -16.84 -1.66
N PRO A 56 -8.16 -17.71 -0.65
CA PRO A 56 -6.83 -18.01 -0.10
C PRO A 56 -5.91 -18.60 -1.18
N ARG A 57 -4.65 -18.17 -1.18
CA ARG A 57 -3.61 -18.62 -2.13
C ARG A 57 -2.31 -18.91 -1.40
N PRO A 58 -1.42 -19.76 -1.94
CA PRO A 58 -0.10 -20.01 -1.36
C PRO A 58 0.77 -18.76 -1.21
N ILE A 59 0.55 -17.76 -2.07
CA ILE A 59 1.20 -16.46 -2.04
C ILE A 59 0.10 -15.40 -2.00
N LEU A 60 0.14 -14.55 -0.97
CA LEU A 60 -0.69 -13.36 -0.86
C LEU A 60 0.20 -12.13 -0.99
N LEU A 61 -0.07 -11.29 -1.99
CA LEU A 61 0.58 -10.00 -2.12
C LEU A 61 -0.35 -8.94 -1.51
N VAL A 62 0.13 -8.27 -0.47
CA VAL A 62 -0.52 -7.12 0.16
C VAL A 62 0.31 -5.87 -0.07
N GLU A 63 -0.35 -4.76 -0.38
CA GLU A 63 0.30 -3.49 -0.69
C GLU A 63 -0.41 -2.34 0.05
N GLY A 64 0.34 -1.27 0.30
CA GLY A 64 -0.19 -0.05 0.89
C GLY A 64 0.91 0.82 1.48
N VAL A 65 0.75 2.14 1.41
CA VAL A 65 1.76 3.11 1.87
C VAL A 65 2.02 3.06 3.39
N LEU A 66 1.05 2.59 4.18
CA LEU A 66 1.16 2.44 5.64
C LEU A 66 1.24 0.98 6.09
N LEU A 67 1.44 0.02 5.19
CA LEU A 67 1.40 -1.41 5.52
C LEU A 67 2.36 -1.78 6.65
N LEU A 68 3.54 -1.14 6.69
CA LEU A 68 4.57 -1.40 7.68
C LEU A 68 4.45 -0.52 8.94
N TYR A 69 3.39 0.29 9.08
CA TYR A 69 3.20 1.16 10.24
C TYR A 69 2.79 0.40 11.51
N ASP A 70 1.79 -0.49 11.41
CA ASP A 70 1.27 -1.24 12.56
C ASP A 70 2.10 -2.53 12.82
N PRO A 71 2.66 -2.73 14.03
CA PRO A 71 3.42 -3.93 14.37
C PRO A 71 2.64 -5.24 14.22
N ARG A 72 1.31 -5.21 14.43
CA ARG A 72 0.45 -6.39 14.30
C ARG A 72 0.36 -6.85 12.85
N VAL A 73 0.34 -5.91 11.91
CA VAL A 73 0.41 -6.23 10.48
C VAL A 73 1.77 -6.82 10.15
N ARG A 74 2.86 -6.19 10.61
CA ARG A 74 4.22 -6.68 10.34
C ARG A 74 4.43 -8.12 10.84
N ALA A 75 3.89 -8.46 12.01
CA ALA A 75 3.98 -9.81 12.57
C ALA A 75 3.30 -10.90 11.71
N LEU A 76 2.40 -10.51 10.80
CA LEU A 76 1.72 -11.43 9.89
C LEU A 76 2.42 -11.59 8.54
N LEU A 77 3.41 -10.75 8.21
CA LEU A 77 4.14 -10.79 6.95
C LEU A 77 5.30 -11.80 7.02
N ASP A 78 5.42 -12.64 5.99
CA ASP A 78 6.56 -13.56 5.85
C ASP A 78 7.79 -12.91 5.16
N LEU A 79 7.53 -11.82 4.43
CA LEU A 79 8.50 -10.97 3.72
C LEU A 79 7.88 -9.58 3.55
N SER A 80 8.65 -8.54 3.88
CA SER A 80 8.28 -7.14 3.71
C SER A 80 9.24 -6.42 2.76
N ILE A 81 8.67 -5.72 1.77
CA ILE A 81 9.45 -4.99 0.76
C ILE A 81 9.03 -3.53 0.77
N PHE A 82 9.99 -2.62 0.95
CA PHE A 82 9.77 -1.18 0.81
C PHE A 82 10.31 -0.70 -0.53
N LEU A 83 9.46 -0.06 -1.34
CA LEU A 83 9.86 0.55 -2.60
C LEU A 83 10.30 1.99 -2.34
N ASP A 84 11.62 2.21 -2.33
CA ASP A 84 12.19 3.54 -2.15
C ASP A 84 12.30 4.25 -3.50
N VAL A 85 11.49 5.31 -3.64
CA VAL A 85 11.36 6.09 -4.87
C VAL A 85 11.70 7.53 -4.52
N PRO A 86 12.65 8.16 -5.25
CA PRO A 86 12.97 9.56 -5.06
C PRO A 86 11.71 10.44 -5.12
N ASP A 87 11.64 11.39 -4.22
CA ASP A 87 10.47 12.24 -4.06
C ASP A 87 10.00 12.92 -5.37
N PRO A 88 10.86 13.55 -6.19
CA PRO A 88 10.43 14.17 -7.45
C PRO A 88 9.78 13.17 -8.42
N VAL A 89 10.22 11.91 -8.38
CA VAL A 89 9.65 10.84 -9.20
C VAL A 89 8.25 10.47 -8.69
N ARG A 90 8.05 10.35 -7.37
CA ARG A 90 6.74 10.10 -6.77
C ARG A 90 5.75 11.22 -7.12
N VAL A 91 6.15 12.47 -6.92
CA VAL A 91 5.30 13.65 -7.22
C VAL A 91 4.94 13.73 -8.70
N SER A 92 5.90 13.49 -9.59
CA SER A 92 5.64 13.44 -11.04
C SER A 92 4.64 12.35 -11.42
N ARG A 93 4.78 11.14 -10.86
CA ARG A 93 3.85 10.02 -11.10
C ARG A 93 2.46 10.29 -10.55
N ALA A 94 2.35 10.81 -9.31
CA ALA A 94 1.07 11.20 -8.71
C ALA A 94 0.38 12.30 -9.54
N SER A 95 1.11 13.35 -9.91
CA SER A 95 0.60 14.44 -10.74
C SER A 95 0.07 13.97 -12.10
N ARG A 96 0.73 12.97 -12.72
CA ARG A 96 0.29 12.34 -13.97
C ARG A 96 -0.93 11.46 -13.79
N ARG A 97 -0.99 10.66 -12.73
CA ARG A 97 -2.16 9.84 -12.37
C ARG A 97 -3.38 10.74 -12.19
N ASP A 98 -3.22 11.81 -11.44
CA ASP A 98 -4.31 12.73 -11.09
C ASP A 98 -4.65 13.69 -12.24
N ALA A 99 -3.78 13.83 -13.26
CA ALA A 99 -4.09 14.55 -14.50
C ALA A 99 -5.18 13.91 -15.35
N SER A 100 -5.42 12.62 -15.16
CA SER A 100 -6.51 11.92 -15.82
C SER A 100 -7.90 12.23 -15.23
N GLN A 101 -7.96 13.06 -14.17
CA GLN A 101 -9.17 13.38 -13.40
C GLN A 101 -9.34 14.92 -13.33
N ASP A 102 -10.08 15.48 -14.29
CA ASP A 102 -10.54 16.88 -14.41
C ASP A 102 -9.52 18.04 -14.29
N GLU A 103 -9.53 18.90 -15.30
CA GLU A 103 -8.46 19.87 -15.59
C GLU A 103 -8.50 21.15 -14.72
N HIS A 104 -9.64 21.47 -14.11
CA HIS A 104 -9.88 22.77 -13.46
C HIS A 104 -9.47 22.86 -11.98
N SER A 105 -9.35 21.74 -11.25
CA SER A 105 -8.89 21.73 -9.84
C SER A 105 -7.35 21.68 -9.69
N ARG A 106 -6.62 21.63 -10.81
CA ARG A 106 -5.21 21.19 -10.84
C ARG A 106 -4.18 22.19 -10.32
N ARG A 107 -4.34 23.51 -10.46
CA ARG A 107 -3.21 24.43 -10.20
C ARG A 107 -3.09 24.92 -8.76
N SER A 108 -4.20 25.22 -8.09
CA SER A 108 -4.16 25.85 -6.75
C SER A 108 -4.22 24.85 -5.58
N GLY A 109 -4.66 23.61 -5.84
CA GLY A 109 -4.74 22.54 -4.83
C GLY A 109 -3.51 21.63 -4.77
N LEU A 110 -2.73 21.53 -5.84
CA LEU A 110 -1.60 20.59 -5.93
C LEU A 110 -0.44 20.96 -4.99
N GLU A 111 -0.11 22.23 -4.82
CA GLU A 111 1.00 22.64 -3.93
C GLU A 111 0.68 22.36 -2.45
N VAL A 112 -0.56 22.62 -2.03
CA VAL A 112 -1.03 22.32 -0.67
C VAL A 112 -1.14 20.81 -0.46
N TYR A 113 -1.65 20.07 -1.45
CA TYR A 113 -1.72 18.62 -1.41
C TYR A 113 -0.33 17.98 -1.34
N ASP A 114 0.63 18.45 -2.13
CA ASP A 114 2.01 17.94 -2.14
C ASP A 114 2.70 18.21 -0.80
N ALA A 115 2.52 19.41 -0.22
CA ALA A 115 3.05 19.73 1.11
C ALA A 115 2.47 18.82 2.22
N ILE A 116 1.17 18.56 2.20
CA ILE A 116 0.50 17.66 3.16
C ILE A 116 0.96 16.21 2.97
N ALA A 117 0.98 15.72 1.72
CA ALA A 117 1.40 14.36 1.39
C ALA A 117 2.87 14.11 1.76
N ARG A 118 3.76 15.08 1.50
CA ARG A 118 5.16 15.03 1.96
C ARG A 118 5.28 14.97 3.48
N GLY A 119 4.49 15.78 4.19
CA GLY A 119 4.47 15.79 5.65
C GLY A 119 4.00 14.45 6.23
N ILE A 120 2.92 13.89 5.68
CA ILE A 120 2.40 12.58 6.05
C ILE A 120 3.42 11.48 5.73
N HIS A 121 3.99 11.49 4.53
CA HIS A 121 5.03 10.54 4.13
C HIS A 121 6.23 10.57 5.08
N ALA A 122 6.79 11.75 5.35
CA ALA A 122 7.93 11.90 6.24
C ALA A 122 7.61 11.47 7.68
N ARG A 123 6.36 11.68 8.13
CA ARG A 123 5.95 11.35 9.51
C ARG A 123 5.62 9.88 9.70
N TYR A 124 4.94 9.25 8.74
CA TYR A 124 4.32 7.94 8.94
C TYR A 124 4.82 6.85 7.98
N VAL A 125 5.28 7.21 6.78
CA VAL A 125 5.68 6.22 5.75
C VAL A 125 7.19 5.98 5.78
N GLU A 126 7.99 7.04 5.61
CA GLU A 126 9.46 6.95 5.51
C GLU A 126 10.11 6.22 6.70
N PRO A 127 9.70 6.46 7.97
CA PRO A 127 10.30 5.76 9.11
C PRO A 127 10.07 4.24 9.06
N THR A 128 8.99 3.78 8.42
CA THR A 128 8.64 2.35 8.36
C THR A 128 9.54 1.55 7.43
N LYS A 129 10.30 2.23 6.56
CA LYS A 129 11.37 1.64 5.74
C LYS A 129 12.37 0.84 6.59
N ALA A 130 12.62 1.26 7.83
CA ALA A 130 13.52 0.58 8.76
C ALA A 130 13.00 -0.81 9.20
N PHE A 131 11.71 -1.10 9.01
CA PHE A 131 11.11 -2.39 9.33
C PHE A 131 11.02 -3.34 8.14
N ALA A 132 11.44 -2.93 6.95
CA ALA A 132 11.39 -3.78 5.77
C ALA A 132 12.56 -4.77 5.72
N ASP A 133 12.29 -6.00 5.32
CA ASP A 133 13.32 -7.02 5.06
C ASP A 133 14.16 -6.66 3.83
N LEU A 134 13.52 -6.01 2.84
CA LEU A 134 14.15 -5.60 1.60
C LEU A 134 13.73 -4.19 1.20
N VAL A 135 14.69 -3.33 0.91
CA VAL A 135 14.45 -2.01 0.31
C VAL A 135 14.88 -2.06 -1.14
N LEU A 136 13.96 -1.77 -2.06
CA LEU A 136 14.24 -1.73 -3.49
C LEU A 136 14.17 -0.30 -4.01
N LEU A 137 15.26 0.16 -4.61
CA LEU A 137 15.31 1.46 -5.26
C LEU A 137 14.55 1.41 -6.59
N ASN A 138 13.56 2.28 -6.77
CA ASN A 138 12.82 2.42 -8.02
C ASN A 138 12.92 3.86 -8.55
N ALA A 139 14.12 4.18 -9.04
CA ALA A 139 14.43 5.45 -9.70
C ALA A 139 14.21 5.41 -11.23
N GLY A 140 13.18 4.70 -11.71
CA GLY A 140 12.81 4.64 -13.13
C GLY A 140 13.10 3.33 -13.86
N ARG A 141 13.66 2.33 -13.18
CA ARG A 141 13.91 0.97 -13.72
C ARG A 141 13.05 -0.07 -12.98
N LEU A 142 11.75 -0.04 -13.25
CA LEU A 142 10.77 -0.91 -12.59
C LEU A 142 11.03 -2.40 -12.87
N ASP A 143 11.52 -2.72 -14.06
CA ASP A 143 11.90 -4.06 -14.53
C ASP A 143 12.87 -4.75 -13.56
N ARG A 144 13.93 -4.04 -13.16
CA ARG A 144 14.96 -4.60 -12.28
C ARG A 144 14.50 -4.78 -10.84
N ALA A 145 13.72 -3.83 -10.32
CA ALA A 145 13.13 -3.97 -8.99
C ALA A 145 12.16 -5.16 -8.93
N ALA A 146 11.33 -5.31 -9.97
CA ALA A 146 10.40 -6.44 -10.06
C ALA A 146 11.12 -7.78 -10.20
N GLU A 147 12.18 -7.86 -11.01
CA GLU A 147 13.02 -9.05 -11.17
C GLU A 147 13.59 -9.51 -9.82
N VAL A 148 14.23 -8.60 -9.08
CA VAL A 148 14.80 -8.90 -7.74
C VAL A 148 13.71 -9.32 -6.76
N ALA A 149 12.59 -8.61 -6.70
CA ALA A 149 11.47 -8.96 -5.82
C ALA A 149 10.94 -10.37 -6.12
N ALA A 150 10.72 -10.68 -7.40
CA ALA A 150 10.22 -11.99 -7.84
C ALA A 150 11.19 -13.11 -7.44
N THR A 151 12.50 -12.93 -7.67
CA THR A 151 13.52 -13.91 -7.27
C THR A 151 13.48 -14.20 -5.77
N VAL A 152 13.43 -13.16 -4.93
CA VAL A 152 13.39 -13.32 -3.46
C VAL A 152 12.09 -14.02 -3.01
N ILE A 153 10.95 -13.64 -3.59
CA ILE A 153 9.65 -14.25 -3.28
C ILE A 153 9.66 -15.74 -3.64
N LEU A 154 10.11 -16.09 -4.85
CA LEU A 154 10.13 -17.47 -5.33
C LEU A 154 11.06 -18.35 -4.49
N ASP A 155 12.27 -17.89 -4.17
CA ASP A 155 13.20 -18.61 -3.29
C ASP A 155 12.58 -18.86 -1.90
N ARG A 156 11.87 -17.88 -1.34
CA ARG A 156 11.22 -18.03 -0.03
C ARG A 156 10.10 -19.08 -0.06
N VAL A 157 9.32 -19.11 -1.14
CA VAL A 157 8.25 -20.10 -1.37
C VAL A 157 8.85 -21.50 -1.49
N GLU A 158 9.93 -21.67 -2.26
CA GLU A 158 10.61 -22.96 -2.41
C GLU A 158 11.22 -23.47 -1.10
N ARG A 159 11.83 -22.58 -0.30
CA ARG A 159 12.36 -22.95 1.02
C ARG A 159 11.27 -23.40 1.98
N ARG A 160 10.12 -22.73 1.97
CA ARG A 160 8.96 -23.12 2.80
C ARG A 160 8.40 -24.48 2.38
N ALA A 161 8.30 -24.73 1.07
CA ALA A 161 7.86 -26.02 0.55
C ALA A 161 8.81 -27.16 0.99
N ARG A 162 10.13 -26.95 0.93
CA ARG A 162 11.14 -27.92 1.37
C ARG A 162 11.13 -28.16 2.89
N GLY A 163 10.98 -27.10 3.69
CA GLY A 163 10.94 -27.19 5.15
C GLY A 163 9.66 -27.80 5.72
N THR A 164 8.59 -27.91 4.93
CA THR A 164 7.33 -28.57 5.33
C THR A 164 7.34 -30.06 4.96
N ALA A 165 8.30 -30.51 4.15
CA ALA A 165 8.42 -31.89 3.67
C ALA A 165 9.37 -32.77 4.53
N ALA A 166 9.90 -32.23 5.63
CA ALA A 166 10.76 -32.91 6.60
C ALA A 166 10.06 -32.96 7.96
#